data_AF-A0A8J3UNG3-F1
#
_entry.id   AF-A0A8J3UNG3-F1
#
_cell.length_a   1.000
_cell.length_b   1.000
_cell.length_c   1.000
_cell.angle_alpha   90.00
_cell.angle_beta   90.00
_cell.angle_gamma   90.00
#
_symmetry.space_group_name_H-M   'P 1'
#
loop_
_entity.id
_entity.type
_entity.pdbx_description
1 polymer ?
#
loop_
_entity_poly.entity_id
_entity_poly.type
_entity_poly.pdbx_seq_one_letter_code
_entity_poly.pdbx_strand_id
1 'polypeptide(L)'
;MAGHGIEGATILHGIPAARASKESGEAMEGGQLPRGRRGSQVTEIMRNGSEQKMLRFLVWTERVVLYLVSLMLLVVAAAVIVFMWIAVAQSSASWTTKTIIVIEELLLVLIILEIFVTVLAHLEGGRLQLEPFIIVGVIAVVRHILSVVVRLAVSMTAAESRAQWIELAVYAGVAFLLVAALAVARWSQRVADQEPSVGRGTDRRPGTGGEPPSAG
;
A
#
# COMPACT_ATOMS: atom_id res chain seq x y z
N MET A 1 10.15 -54.83 19.33
CA MET A 1 10.55 -55.68 18.19
C MET A 1 10.90 -54.73 17.06
N ALA A 2 12.17 -54.39 16.84
CA ALA A 2 13.19 -55.22 16.18
C ALA A 2 12.68 -55.66 14.79
N GLY A 3 13.32 -55.35 13.67
CA GLY A 3 14.60 -54.71 13.38
C GLY A 3 14.95 -54.97 11.90
N HIS A 4 16.05 -54.35 11.45
CA HIS A 4 16.86 -54.69 10.26
C HIS A 4 16.24 -54.50 8.86
N GLY A 5 16.93 -53.91 7.89
CA GLY A 5 18.31 -53.44 7.91
C GLY A 5 18.84 -53.00 6.54
N ILE A 6 20.15 -52.74 6.56
CA ILE A 6 21.17 -52.83 5.49
C ILE A 6 21.00 -51.88 4.28
N GLU A 7 21.75 -50.78 4.24
CA GLU A 7 23.17 -50.66 3.82
C GLU A 7 23.41 -51.12 2.38
N GLY A 8 23.54 -50.11 1.50
CA GLY A 8 24.05 -50.25 0.14
C GLY A 8 25.04 -49.12 -0.12
N ALA A 9 26.31 -49.40 0.19
CA ALA A 9 27.45 -48.57 -0.16
C ALA A 9 27.60 -48.45 -1.68
N THR A 10 27.94 -47.27 -2.18
CA THR A 10 28.63 -47.13 -3.47
C THR A 10 29.73 -46.08 -3.32
N ILE A 11 30.91 -46.61 -3.07
CA ILE A 11 32.22 -46.00 -3.22
C ILE A 11 32.57 -45.98 -4.71
N LEU A 12 32.91 -44.82 -5.28
CA LEU A 12 33.90 -44.63 -6.37
C LEU A 12 34.32 -43.15 -6.31
N HIS A 13 35.47 -42.74 -5.77
CA HIS A 13 36.88 -42.96 -6.15
C HIS A 13 37.32 -42.20 -7.41
N GLY A 14 38.25 -41.24 -7.21
CA GLY A 14 39.05 -40.52 -8.23
C GLY A 14 38.58 -39.09 -8.46
N ILE A 15 39.37 -38.01 -8.37
CA ILE A 15 40.80 -37.80 -8.62
C ILE A 15 41.22 -36.46 -7.95
N PRO A 16 42.37 -36.34 -7.26
CA PRO A 16 43.05 -35.06 -7.08
C PRO A 16 44.43 -35.10 -7.75
N ALA A 17 44.66 -34.24 -8.74
CA ALA A 17 46.00 -34.02 -9.29
C ALA A 17 46.14 -32.56 -9.74
N ALA A 18 46.35 -31.67 -8.76
CA ALA A 18 46.87 -30.33 -9.01
C ALA A 18 48.34 -30.47 -9.43
N ARG A 19 48.61 -30.27 -10.72
CA ARG A 19 49.95 -30.28 -11.30
C ARG A 19 50.52 -28.86 -11.26
N ALA A 20 51.61 -28.69 -10.53
CA ALA A 20 52.48 -27.53 -10.66
C ALA A 20 53.22 -27.61 -12.01
N SER A 21 53.24 -26.51 -12.77
CA SER A 21 54.27 -26.24 -13.77
C SER A 21 54.59 -24.75 -13.77
N LYS A 22 55.88 -24.49 -13.83
CA LYS A 22 56.59 -23.25 -13.53
C LYS A 22 57.24 -22.82 -14.84
N GLU A 23 56.81 -21.71 -15.42
CA GLU A 23 57.45 -20.96 -16.51
C GLU A 23 57.10 -19.49 -16.20
N SER A 24 57.98 -18.56 -15.76
CA SER A 24 59.33 -18.16 -16.18
C SER A 24 59.37 -17.71 -17.65
N GLY A 25 59.06 -16.44 -17.90
CA GLY A 25 59.14 -15.79 -19.20
C GLY A 25 58.73 -14.32 -19.12
N GLU A 26 59.72 -13.44 -19.17
CA GLU A 26 59.72 -11.99 -18.94
C GLU A 26 58.84 -11.17 -19.90
N ALA A 27 58.28 -10.06 -19.41
CA ALA A 27 58.27 -8.79 -20.14
C ALA A 27 57.98 -7.62 -19.17
N MET A 28 58.81 -6.59 -19.28
CA MET A 28 58.75 -5.36 -18.51
C MET A 28 57.48 -4.55 -18.82
N GLU A 29 56.82 -4.06 -17.77
CA GLU A 29 56.08 -2.80 -17.87
C GLU A 29 56.30 -1.98 -16.58
N GLY A 30 57.39 -1.22 -16.59
CA GLY A 30 57.66 -0.19 -15.60
C GLY A 30 56.77 1.01 -15.87
N GLY A 31 55.83 1.28 -14.95
CA GLY A 31 54.94 2.44 -15.08
C GLY A 31 53.86 2.56 -14.01
N GLN A 32 54.11 2.11 -12.76
CA GLN A 32 53.19 2.41 -11.67
C GLN A 32 53.24 3.89 -11.29
N LEU A 33 52.21 4.63 -11.68
CA LEU A 33 51.83 5.87 -10.99
C LEU A 33 50.85 5.52 -9.86
N PRO A 34 51.25 5.58 -8.58
CA PRO A 34 50.29 5.67 -7.49
C PRO A 34 49.80 7.12 -7.40
N ARG A 35 48.89 7.53 -8.29
CA ARG A 35 48.12 8.77 -8.09
C ARG A 35 46.98 8.49 -7.14
N GLY A 36 47.13 9.02 -5.93
CA GLY A 36 46.11 8.99 -4.90
C GLY A 36 44.76 9.48 -5.40
N ARG A 37 43.75 8.61 -5.30
CA ARG A 37 42.37 9.00 -5.02
C ARG A 37 41.99 8.57 -3.61
N ARG A 38 42.77 9.11 -2.66
CA ARG A 38 42.44 9.15 -1.24
C ARG A 38 41.56 10.39 -1.03
N GLY A 39 40.32 10.36 -1.54
CA GLY A 39 39.52 11.59 -1.61
C GLY A 39 38.01 11.46 -1.85
N SER A 40 37.40 10.28 -1.67
CA SER A 40 35.93 10.18 -1.73
C SER A 40 35.29 9.25 -0.70
N GLN A 41 36.06 8.60 0.17
CA GLN A 41 35.50 7.74 1.24
C GLN A 41 35.41 8.42 2.62
N VAL A 42 35.94 9.64 2.78
CA VAL A 42 36.03 10.29 4.09
C VAL A 42 34.73 11.03 4.47
N THR A 43 33.87 11.35 3.49
CA THR A 43 32.63 12.10 3.76
C THR A 43 31.39 11.22 4.00
N GLU A 44 31.50 9.89 3.88
CA GLU A 44 30.34 8.99 3.89
C GLU A 44 30.11 8.26 5.24
N ILE A 45 31.12 8.23 6.13
CA ILE A 45 31.08 7.37 7.33
C ILE A 45 30.55 8.07 8.60
N MET A 46 30.39 9.41 8.62
CA MET A 46 30.03 10.14 9.85
C MET A 46 28.61 10.74 9.91
N ARG A 47 27.73 10.48 8.92
CA ARG A 47 26.34 11.02 8.92
C ARG A 47 25.25 9.99 9.29
N ASN A 48 25.56 8.73 9.55
CA ASN A 48 24.56 7.66 9.38
C ASN A 48 24.27 6.77 10.62
N GLY A 49 24.12 7.39 11.79
CA GLY A 49 23.70 6.68 13.02
C GLY A 49 22.57 7.35 13.81
N SER A 50 22.43 8.67 13.73
CA SER A 50 21.37 9.44 14.40
C SER A 50 20.06 9.44 13.61
N GLU A 51 20.12 9.62 12.28
CA GLU A 51 18.94 9.60 11.40
C GLU A 51 18.22 8.24 11.43
N GLN A 52 18.97 7.14 11.44
CA GLN A 52 18.39 5.79 11.53
C GLN A 52 17.72 5.51 12.88
N LYS A 53 18.24 6.08 13.98
CA LYS A 53 17.61 5.97 15.30
C LYS A 53 16.34 6.81 15.35
N MET A 54 16.38 8.04 14.85
CA MET A 54 15.24 8.95 14.84
C MET A 54 14.07 8.42 14.00
N LEU A 55 14.35 7.88 12.82
CA LEU A 55 13.32 7.24 11.98
C LEU A 55 12.73 6.00 12.66
N ARG A 56 13.55 5.19 13.35
CA ARG A 56 13.05 4.03 14.11
C ARG A 56 12.14 4.43 15.26
N PHE A 57 12.50 5.48 16.00
CA PHE A 57 11.67 6.02 17.08
C PHE A 57 10.36 6.58 16.56
N LEU A 58 10.38 7.28 15.42
CA LEU A 58 9.18 7.84 14.81
C LEU A 58 8.20 6.74 14.38
N VAL A 59 8.70 5.71 13.68
CA VAL A 59 7.87 4.57 13.22
C VAL A 59 7.32 3.76 14.40
N TRP A 60 8.11 3.59 15.46
CA TRP A 60 7.62 2.91 16.67
C TRP A 60 6.50 3.71 17.35
N THR A 61 6.70 5.03 17.49
CA THR A 61 5.71 5.93 18.10
C THR A 61 4.42 5.96 17.29
N GLU A 62 4.53 6.06 15.96
CA GLU A 62 3.40 5.98 15.03
C GLU A 62 2.57 4.71 15.28
N ARG A 63 3.20 3.54 15.32
CA ARG A 63 2.52 2.26 15.57
C ARG A 63 1.84 2.24 16.93
N VAL A 64 2.50 2.71 17.99
CA VAL A 64 1.92 2.76 19.34
C VAL A 64 0.66 3.63 19.37
N VAL A 65 0.72 4.82 18.74
CA VAL A 65 -0.43 5.73 18.65
C VAL A 65 -1.56 5.10 17.87
N LEU A 66 -1.29 4.48 16.72
CA LEU A 66 -2.30 3.83 15.90
C LEU A 66 -2.98 2.66 16.62
N TYR A 67 -2.22 1.81 17.32
CA TYR A 67 -2.80 0.75 18.14
C TYR A 67 -3.70 1.30 19.24
N LEU A 68 -3.28 2.39 19.90
CA LEU A 68 -4.09 3.04 20.93
C LEU A 68 -5.38 3.62 20.35
N VAL A 69 -5.31 4.29 19.20
CA VAL A 69 -6.48 4.82 18.49
C VAL A 69 -7.42 3.69 18.06
N SER A 70 -6.91 2.63 17.45
CA SER A 70 -7.71 1.45 17.08
C SER A 70 -8.44 0.84 18.27
N LEU A 71 -7.75 0.69 19.41
CA LEU A 71 -8.35 0.17 20.64
C LEU A 71 -9.45 1.11 21.16
N MET A 72 -9.20 2.42 21.20
CA MET A 72 -10.18 3.40 21.64
C MET A 72 -11.42 3.42 20.73
N LEU A 73 -11.24 3.37 19.41
CA LEU A 73 -12.34 3.28 18.45
C LEU A 73 -13.20 2.04 18.71
N LEU A 74 -12.57 0.89 18.95
CA LEU A 74 -13.29 -0.36 19.23
C LEU A 74 -14.10 -0.27 20.54
N VAL A 75 -13.52 0.31 21.59
CA VAL A 75 -14.21 0.53 22.87
C VAL A 75 -15.39 1.48 22.70
N VAL A 76 -15.22 2.59 21.98
CA VAL A 76 -16.29 3.55 21.72
C VAL A 76 -17.40 2.92 20.88
N ALA A 77 -17.07 2.18 19.82
CA ALA A 77 -18.06 1.46 19.02
C ALA A 77 -18.88 0.49 19.87
N ALA A 78 -18.21 -0.32 20.71
CA ALA A 78 -18.89 -1.24 21.61
C ALA A 78 -19.78 -0.51 22.63
N ALA A 79 -19.29 0.59 23.21
CA ALA A 79 -20.05 1.40 24.14
C ALA A 79 -21.31 1.98 23.50
N VAL A 80 -21.20 2.56 22.29
CA VAL A 80 -22.34 3.08 21.53
C VAL A 80 -23.38 1.97 21.30
N ILE A 81 -22.96 0.79 20.86
CA ILE A 81 -23.90 -0.34 20.66
C ILE A 81 -24.64 -0.69 21.96
N VAL A 82 -23.92 -0.78 23.09
CA VAL A 82 -24.54 -1.10 24.38
C VAL A 82 -25.53 -0.01 24.81
N PHE A 83 -25.13 1.26 24.74
CA PHE A 83 -25.99 2.38 25.10
C PHE A 83 -27.21 2.49 24.19
N MET A 84 -27.06 2.26 22.89
CA MET A 84 -28.16 2.18 21.92
C MET A 84 -29.21 1.16 22.36
N TRP A 85 -28.80 -0.07 22.69
CA TRP A 85 -29.72 -1.13 23.13
C TRP A 85 -30.44 -0.76 24.42
N ILE A 86 -29.71 -0.19 25.40
CA ILE A 86 -30.29 0.27 26.67
C ILE A 86 -31.32 1.37 26.42
N ALA A 87 -30.98 2.37 25.58
CA ALA A 87 -31.86 3.49 25.26
C ALA A 87 -33.14 3.03 24.56
N VAL A 88 -33.03 2.12 23.59
CA VAL A 88 -34.18 1.58 22.86
C VAL A 88 -35.10 0.73 23.76
N ALA A 89 -34.52 -0.06 24.65
CA ALA A 89 -35.25 -0.90 25.60
C ALA A 89 -36.02 -0.08 26.63
N GLN A 90 -35.46 1.04 27.10
CA GLN A 90 -36.10 1.92 28.08
C GLN A 90 -37.03 2.97 27.46
N SER A 91 -36.91 3.22 26.15
CA SER A 91 -37.71 4.24 25.45
C SER A 91 -39.19 3.86 25.36
N SER A 92 -40.06 4.81 25.70
CA SER A 92 -41.51 4.71 25.48
C SER A 92 -41.96 5.27 24.11
N ALA A 93 -41.02 5.58 23.20
CA ALA A 93 -41.31 6.16 21.90
C ALA A 93 -42.01 5.16 20.95
N SER A 94 -42.61 5.69 19.87
CA SER A 94 -43.21 4.88 18.81
C SER A 94 -42.16 4.01 18.10
N TRP A 95 -42.58 2.89 17.53
CA TRP A 95 -41.69 2.00 16.77
C TRP A 95 -40.96 2.71 15.62
N THR A 96 -41.64 3.61 14.91
CA THR A 96 -41.02 4.41 13.84
C THR A 96 -39.89 5.27 14.37
N THR A 97 -40.12 5.96 15.50
CA THR A 97 -39.10 6.79 16.15
C THR A 97 -37.90 5.97 16.62
N LYS A 98 -38.15 4.80 17.24
CA LYS A 98 -37.10 3.89 17.69
C LYS A 98 -36.22 3.41 16.53
N THR A 99 -36.82 3.05 15.40
CA THR A 99 -36.07 2.59 14.21
C THR A 99 -35.11 3.65 13.68
N ILE A 100 -35.51 4.92 13.67
CA ILE A 100 -34.63 6.02 13.20
C ILE A 100 -33.44 6.18 14.13
N ILE A 101 -33.69 6.22 15.44
CA ILE A 101 -32.63 6.33 16.45
C ILE A 101 -31.64 5.18 16.27
N VAL A 102 -32.14 3.96 16.11
CA VAL A 102 -31.29 2.78 15.84
C VAL A 102 -30.49 2.95 14.56
N ILE A 103 -31.10 3.36 13.45
CA ILE A 103 -30.37 3.55 12.19
C ILE A 103 -29.31 4.64 12.33
N GLU A 104 -29.60 5.74 13.01
CA GLU A 104 -28.65 6.81 13.25
C GLU A 104 -27.45 6.36 14.09
N GLU A 105 -27.69 5.59 15.16
CA GLU A 105 -26.64 5.02 16.00
C GLU A 105 -25.87 3.89 15.30
N LEU A 106 -26.53 3.05 14.51
CA LEU A 106 -25.86 2.03 13.69
C LEU A 106 -25.01 2.66 12.61
N LEU A 107 -25.49 3.74 11.98
CA LEU A 107 -24.65 4.54 11.11
C LEU A 107 -23.47 5.02 11.93
N LEU A 108 -23.62 5.68 13.09
CA LEU A 108 -22.50 6.13 13.95
C LEU A 108 -21.44 5.05 14.15
N VAL A 109 -21.86 3.85 14.54
CA VAL A 109 -20.98 2.67 14.68
C VAL A 109 -20.26 2.34 13.38
N LEU A 110 -20.94 2.41 12.24
CA LEU A 110 -20.35 2.23 10.91
C LEU A 110 -19.28 3.30 10.59
N ILE A 111 -19.37 4.54 11.10
CA ILE A 111 -18.27 5.54 10.95
C ILE A 111 -17.08 5.05 11.75
N ILE A 112 -17.33 4.62 12.99
CA ILE A 112 -16.25 4.25 13.90
C ILE A 112 -15.52 3.02 13.34
N LEU A 113 -16.29 2.07 12.80
CA LEU A 113 -15.75 0.88 12.16
C LEU A 113 -15.01 1.23 10.86
N GLU A 114 -15.53 2.15 10.06
CA GLU A 114 -14.83 2.63 8.86
C GLU A 114 -13.48 3.22 9.23
N ILE A 115 -13.44 4.14 10.20
CA ILE A 115 -12.19 4.72 10.69
C ILE A 115 -11.28 3.62 11.24
N PHE A 116 -11.79 2.65 12.00
CA PHE A 116 -11.00 1.52 12.50
C PHE A 116 -10.33 0.73 11.36
N VAL A 117 -11.07 0.40 10.30
CA VAL A 117 -10.53 -0.31 9.14
C VAL A 117 -9.46 0.52 8.43
N THR A 118 -9.63 1.84 8.36
CA THR A 118 -8.61 2.73 7.78
C THR A 118 -7.31 2.75 8.59
N VAL A 119 -7.43 2.77 9.91
CA VAL A 119 -6.28 2.71 10.81
C VAL A 119 -5.59 1.34 10.69
N LEU A 120 -6.35 0.26 10.52
CA LEU A 120 -5.79 -1.08 10.30
C LEU A 120 -5.03 -1.17 8.97
N ALA A 121 -5.60 -0.64 7.88
CA ALA A 121 -4.94 -0.59 6.58
C ALA A 121 -3.61 0.20 6.64
N HIS A 122 -3.57 1.25 7.46
CA HIS A 122 -2.34 2.02 7.71
C HIS A 122 -1.32 1.21 8.55
N LEU A 123 -1.78 0.47 9.56
CA LEU A 123 -0.93 -0.44 10.36
C LEU A 123 -0.29 -1.58 9.54
N GLU A 124 -1.01 -2.09 8.52
CA GLU A 124 -0.54 -3.15 7.62
C GLU A 124 0.58 -2.71 6.65
N GLY A 125 1.02 -1.45 6.74
CA GLY A 125 2.08 -0.91 5.88
C GLY A 125 1.55 -0.29 4.59
N GLY A 126 0.25 0.00 4.53
CA GLY A 126 -0.33 0.84 3.49
C GLY A 126 0.30 2.23 3.54
N ARG A 127 1.34 2.48 2.73
CA ARG A 127 1.73 3.85 2.37
C ARG A 127 0.47 4.58 1.90
N LEU A 128 0.34 5.87 2.23
CA LEU A 128 -0.72 6.75 1.75
C LEU A 128 -0.74 6.80 0.22
N GLN A 129 -1.34 5.78 -0.38
CA GLN A 129 -1.67 5.70 -1.78
C GLN A 129 -2.96 6.49 -1.95
N LEU A 130 -3.02 7.30 -3.01
CA LEU A 130 -4.19 8.15 -3.28
C LEU A 130 -5.48 7.32 -3.37
N GLU A 131 -5.40 6.11 -3.93
CA GLU A 131 -6.57 5.27 -4.19
C GLU A 131 -7.24 4.75 -2.90
N PRO A 132 -6.55 4.08 -1.94
CA PRO A 132 -7.13 3.73 -0.64
C PRO A 132 -7.68 4.92 0.14
N PHE A 133 -6.96 6.05 0.14
CA PHE A 133 -7.40 7.25 0.86
C PHE A 133 -8.68 7.85 0.26
N ILE A 134 -8.77 7.95 -1.07
CA ILE A 134 -9.97 8.49 -1.73
C ILE A 134 -11.16 7.52 -1.59
N ILE A 135 -10.95 6.19 -1.65
CA ILE A 135 -12.03 5.22 -1.43
C ILE A 135 -12.68 5.41 -0.06
N VAL A 136 -11.85 5.53 0.98
CA VAL A 136 -12.30 5.81 2.35
C VAL A 136 -13.04 7.15 2.42
N GLY A 137 -12.52 8.18 1.77
CA GLY A 137 -13.18 9.48 1.69
C GLY A 137 -14.56 9.41 1.04
N VAL A 138 -14.72 8.65 -0.03
CA VAL A 138 -16.02 8.43 -0.69
C VAL A 138 -16.97 7.68 0.25
N ILE A 139 -16.52 6.61 0.91
CA ILE A 139 -17.36 5.86 1.86
C ILE A 139 -17.82 6.76 3.01
N ALA A 140 -16.93 7.60 3.56
CA ALA A 140 -17.27 8.54 4.61
C ALA A 140 -18.38 9.53 4.19
N VAL A 141 -18.28 10.10 2.98
CA VAL A 141 -19.31 11.01 2.46
C VAL A 141 -20.63 10.27 2.19
N VAL A 142 -20.59 9.10 1.56
CA VAL A 142 -21.79 8.28 1.30
C VAL A 142 -22.51 7.95 2.61
N ARG A 143 -21.76 7.58 3.64
CA ARG A 143 -22.33 7.27 4.95
C ARG A 143 -23.02 8.49 5.59
N HIS A 144 -22.45 9.69 5.44
CA HIS A 144 -23.10 10.92 5.90
C HIS A 144 -24.39 11.23 5.13
N ILE A 145 -24.36 11.08 3.80
CA ILE A 145 -25.54 11.20 2.93
C ILE A 145 -26.67 10.27 3.40
N LEU A 146 -26.38 8.99 3.65
CA LEU A 146 -27.39 8.03 4.14
C LEU A 146 -28.00 8.48 5.47
N SER A 147 -27.18 9.00 6.38
CA SER A 147 -27.65 9.52 7.67
C SER A 147 -28.57 10.73 7.51
N VAL A 148 -28.21 11.66 6.62
CA VAL A 148 -29.07 12.81 6.28
C VAL A 148 -30.38 12.34 5.65
N VAL A 149 -30.35 11.41 4.68
CA VAL A 149 -31.57 10.88 4.04
C VAL A 149 -32.53 10.25 5.04
N VAL A 150 -32.02 9.48 6.01
CA VAL A 150 -32.84 8.85 7.07
C VAL A 150 -33.56 9.91 7.91
N ARG A 151 -32.86 11.00 8.29
CA ARG A 151 -33.46 12.12 9.02
C ARG A 151 -34.52 12.86 8.20
N LEU A 152 -34.29 13.03 6.90
CA LEU A 152 -35.23 13.69 5.99
C LEU A 152 -36.51 12.86 5.78
N ALA A 153 -36.37 11.54 5.74
CA ALA A 153 -37.48 10.63 5.54
C ALA A 153 -38.48 10.66 6.70
N VAL A 154 -38.09 11.14 7.89
CA VAL A 154 -38.95 11.15 9.06
C VAL A 154 -39.16 12.55 9.59
N SER A 155 -40.18 13.19 9.01
CA SER A 155 -40.87 14.38 9.50
C SER A 155 -39.95 15.47 10.05
N MET A 156 -39.39 16.26 9.15
CA MET A 156 -38.78 17.55 9.47
C MET A 156 -39.81 18.67 9.21
N THR A 157 -39.69 19.80 9.92
CA THR A 157 -40.46 20.99 9.54
C THR A 157 -40.00 21.50 8.16
N ALA A 158 -40.84 22.26 7.46
CA ALA A 158 -40.51 22.75 6.11
C ALA A 158 -39.22 23.60 6.06
N ALA A 159 -38.91 24.32 7.15
CA ALA A 159 -37.70 25.13 7.26
C ALA A 159 -36.45 24.28 7.49
N GLU A 160 -36.52 23.30 8.39
CA GLU A 160 -35.42 22.34 8.66
C GLU A 160 -35.11 21.51 7.41
N SER A 161 -36.17 21.01 6.76
CA SER A 161 -36.06 20.23 5.54
C SER A 161 -35.24 20.95 4.45
N ARG A 162 -35.47 22.26 4.25
CA ARG A 162 -34.74 23.03 3.21
C ARG A 162 -33.23 23.10 3.50
N ALA A 163 -32.84 23.36 4.75
CA ALA A 163 -31.43 23.43 5.12
C ALA A 163 -30.73 22.07 4.91
N GLN A 164 -31.40 21.00 5.30
CA GLN A 164 -30.93 19.64 5.13
C GLN A 164 -30.88 19.17 3.66
N TRP A 165 -31.81 19.61 2.80
CA TRP A 165 -31.72 19.36 1.35
C TRP A 165 -30.47 20.02 0.75
N ILE A 166 -30.12 21.22 1.21
CA ILE A 166 -28.89 21.91 0.78
C ILE A 166 -27.67 21.13 1.29
N GLU A 167 -27.67 20.74 2.57
CA GLU A 167 -26.60 19.92 3.15
C GLU A 167 -26.39 18.62 2.34
N LEU A 168 -27.49 17.92 2.05
CA LEU A 168 -27.49 16.70 1.25
C LEU A 168 -26.92 16.95 -0.16
N ALA A 169 -27.34 18.04 -0.82
CA ALA A 169 -26.84 18.41 -2.15
C ALA A 169 -25.34 18.72 -2.13
N VAL A 170 -24.84 19.39 -1.08
CA VAL A 170 -23.41 19.68 -0.90
C VAL A 170 -22.63 18.38 -0.74
N TYR A 171 -23.05 17.48 0.16
CA TYR A 171 -22.36 16.20 0.34
C TYR A 171 -22.44 15.32 -0.91
N ALA A 172 -23.57 15.30 -1.63
CA ALA A 172 -23.68 14.61 -2.91
C ALA A 172 -22.73 15.19 -3.96
N GLY A 173 -22.59 16.52 -4.03
CA GLY A 173 -21.61 17.19 -4.89
C GLY A 173 -20.16 16.84 -4.53
N VAL A 174 -19.83 16.81 -3.23
CA VAL A 174 -18.51 16.39 -2.75
C VAL A 174 -18.23 14.92 -3.11
N ALA A 175 -19.20 14.02 -2.90
CA ALA A 175 -19.07 12.62 -3.29
C ALA A 175 -18.80 12.48 -4.78
N PHE A 176 -19.58 13.19 -5.61
CA PHE A 176 -19.40 13.18 -7.07
C PHE A 176 -18.01 13.69 -7.47
N LEU A 177 -17.54 14.78 -6.86
CA LEU A 177 -16.22 15.34 -7.11
C LEU A 177 -15.09 14.37 -6.72
N LEU A 178 -15.21 13.71 -5.57
CA LEU A 178 -14.23 12.70 -5.12
C LEU A 178 -14.18 11.50 -6.07
N VAL A 179 -15.34 11.01 -6.53
CA VAL A 179 -15.41 9.91 -7.51
C VAL A 179 -14.82 10.34 -8.85
N ALA A 180 -15.10 11.56 -9.31
CA ALA A 180 -14.52 12.10 -10.54
C ALA A 180 -12.99 12.22 -10.43
N ALA A 181 -12.49 12.74 -9.31
CA ALA A 181 -11.05 12.83 -9.04
C ALA A 181 -10.39 11.44 -9.03
N LEU A 182 -11.04 10.44 -8.42
CA LEU A 182 -10.58 9.06 -8.44
C LEU A 182 -10.55 8.48 -9.86
N ALA A 183 -11.59 8.73 -10.66
CA ALA A 183 -11.65 8.25 -12.05
C ALA A 183 -10.51 8.84 -12.90
N VAL A 184 -10.26 10.14 -12.78
CA VAL A 184 -9.16 10.82 -13.47
C VAL A 184 -7.80 10.29 -13.01
N ALA A 185 -7.59 10.13 -11.70
CA ALA A 185 -6.36 9.57 -11.16
C ALA A 185 -6.08 8.16 -11.71
N ARG A 186 -7.12 7.31 -11.80
CA ARG A 186 -7.01 5.97 -12.37
C ARG A 186 -6.75 5.99 -13.87
N TRP A 187 -7.32 6.93 -14.62
CA TRP A 187 -7.03 7.06 -16.05
C TRP A 187 -5.59 7.49 -16.32
N SER A 188 -5.05 8.43 -15.52
CA SER A 188 -3.66 8.88 -15.68
C SER A 188 -2.64 7.76 -15.45
N GLN A 189 -2.90 6.84 -14.52
CA GLN A 189 -2.00 5.71 -14.24
C GLN A 189 -1.97 4.71 -15.39
N ARG A 190 -3.12 4.42 -16.01
CA ARG A 190 -3.22 3.50 -17.16
C ARG A 190 -2.45 3.98 -18.40
N VAL A 191 -2.35 5.29 -18.60
CA VAL A 191 -1.62 5.89 -19.74
C VAL A 191 -0.11 5.86 -19.51
N ALA A 192 0.35 6.01 -18.26
CA ALA A 192 1.77 5.94 -17.92
C ALA A 192 2.37 4.53 -18.05
N ASP A 193 1.57 3.48 -17.82
CA ASP A 193 1.99 2.09 -18.01
C ASP A 193 2.07 1.66 -19.48
N GLN A 194 1.66 2.55 -20.40
CA GLN A 194 1.57 2.31 -21.83
C GLN A 194 2.71 2.98 -22.61
N GLU A 195 3.93 3.01 -22.02
CA GLU A 195 5.12 3.24 -22.84
C GLU A 195 5.26 2.07 -23.83
N PRO A 196 5.28 2.33 -25.15
CA PRO A 196 5.31 1.29 -26.15
C PRO A 196 6.60 0.50 -26.00
N SER A 197 6.49 -0.82 -25.85
CA SER A 197 7.59 -1.72 -26.17
C SER A 197 7.94 -1.52 -27.65
N VAL A 198 8.83 -0.56 -27.93
CA VAL A 198 9.44 -0.36 -29.23
C VAL A 198 10.00 -1.70 -29.65
N GLY A 199 9.42 -2.24 -30.71
CA GLY A 199 9.78 -3.53 -31.27
C GLY A 199 11.28 -3.62 -31.53
N ARG A 200 12.00 -4.22 -30.59
CA ARG A 200 13.33 -4.77 -30.83
C ARG A 200 13.12 -6.08 -31.59
N GLY A 201 12.99 -5.97 -32.91
CA GLY A 201 12.66 -7.14 -33.71
C GLY A 201 12.74 -6.96 -35.22
N THR A 202 13.49 -6.00 -35.77
CA THR A 202 13.84 -6.01 -37.19
C THR A 202 15.20 -5.35 -37.43
N ASP A 203 16.28 -5.97 -36.94
CA ASP A 203 17.57 -5.84 -37.64
C ASP A 203 17.59 -6.88 -38.76
N ARG A 204 16.88 -6.57 -39.84
CA ARG A 204 17.01 -7.29 -41.12
C ARG A 204 17.97 -6.46 -41.95
N ARG A 205 19.28 -6.68 -41.78
CA ARG A 205 20.28 -6.13 -42.69
C ARG A 205 20.03 -6.66 -44.11
N PRO A 206 19.93 -5.79 -45.14
CA PRO A 206 20.01 -6.21 -46.53
C PRO A 206 21.49 -6.36 -46.89
N GLY A 207 21.96 -7.60 -47.00
CA GLY A 207 23.26 -7.91 -47.57
C GLY A 207 23.21 -7.79 -49.09
N THR A 208 23.55 -6.62 -49.62
CA THR A 208 23.77 -6.41 -51.06
C THR A 208 25.26 -6.49 -51.39
N GLY A 209 25.61 -7.42 -52.27
CA GLY A 209 26.65 -7.22 -53.31
C GLY A 209 28.02 -7.86 -53.10
N GLY A 210 28.37 -8.83 -53.96
CA GLY A 210 29.75 -9.20 -54.26
C GLY A 210 29.95 -10.64 -54.78
N GLU A 211 29.84 -10.85 -56.09
CA GLU A 211 30.32 -12.04 -56.83
C GLU A 211 31.37 -11.54 -57.86
N PRO A 212 32.29 -12.35 -58.43
CA PRO A 212 33.30 -13.31 -57.91
C PRO A 212 34.76 -12.81 -58.20
N PRO A 213 35.82 -13.63 -57.97
CA PRO A 213 36.56 -14.12 -59.14
C PRO A 213 37.09 -15.57 -59.05
N SER A 214 37.36 -16.08 -60.24
CA SER A 214 37.90 -17.36 -60.68
C SER A 214 39.32 -17.73 -60.19
N ALA A 215 39.60 -19.04 -60.30
CA ALA A 215 40.87 -19.70 -60.64
C ALA A 215 41.58 -20.46 -59.49
N GLY A 216 41.85 -21.76 -59.76
CA GLY A 216 42.70 -22.64 -58.98
C GLY A 216 42.20 -24.07 -58.97
#